data_AF-A0A653BWP3-F1
#
_entry.id   AF-A0A653BWP3-F1
#
_cell.length_a   1.000
_cell.length_b   1.000
_cell.length_c   1.000
_cell.angle_alpha   90.00
_cell.angle_beta   90.00
_cell.angle_gamma   90.00
#
_symmetry.space_group_name_H-M   'P 1'
#
loop_
_entity.id
_entity.type
_entity.pdbx_description
1 polymer ?
#
loop_
_entity_poly.entity_id
_entity_poly.type
_entity_poly.pdbx_seq_one_letter_code
_entity_poly.pdbx_strand_id
1 'polypeptide(L)'
;MLKQWQAELKTEKSNKSIIIAIQAFHAALKTVSTEEDDAPSYYKVEGSAVFNGVIQLCVLELGPAVRRFLGLKKGSKQPPHKCKRFVKVKNALKSYFADILKLLLGVTSTNIQTVLLKHLHYMSNLLVSFPNITKSLVKRLVGLWGTGDDTVRVLAFFCILRITSQQMSMLDT
;
A
#
# COMPACT_ATOMS: atom_id res chain seq x y z
N MET A 1 -15.30 -3.12 15.83
CA MET A 1 -14.07 -2.34 15.53
C MET A 1 -13.81 -2.23 14.02
N LEU A 2 -13.54 -3.30 13.27
CA LEU A 2 -13.25 -3.22 11.82
C LEU A 2 -14.35 -2.54 10.99
N LYS A 3 -15.64 -2.85 11.24
CA LYS A 3 -16.76 -2.20 10.56
C LYS A 3 -16.80 -0.67 10.78
N GLN A 4 -16.41 -0.23 11.98
CA GLN A 4 -16.34 1.19 12.31
C GLN A 4 -15.19 1.86 11.55
N TRP A 5 -13.98 1.27 11.55
CA TRP A 5 -12.85 1.79 10.78
C TRP A 5 -13.14 1.83 9.28
N GLN A 6 -13.85 0.83 8.76
CA GLN A 6 -14.33 0.85 7.39
C GLN A 6 -15.27 2.03 7.12
N ALA A 7 -16.22 2.30 8.01
CA ALA A 7 -17.12 3.44 7.88
C ALA A 7 -16.34 4.77 7.92
N GLU A 8 -15.41 4.93 8.88
CA GLU A 8 -14.58 6.11 9.01
C GLU A 8 -13.72 6.37 7.77
N LEU A 9 -13.08 5.34 7.20
CA LEU A 9 -12.29 5.47 5.95
C LEU A 9 -13.17 5.85 4.74
N LYS A 10 -14.45 5.48 4.75
CA LYS A 10 -15.41 5.81 3.68
C LYS A 10 -15.97 7.22 3.78
N THR A 11 -16.14 7.75 4.99
CA THR A 11 -16.86 9.01 5.21
C THR A 11 -15.94 10.17 5.57
N GLU A 12 -14.92 9.93 6.39
CA GLU A 12 -14.09 10.99 6.94
C GLU A 12 -12.96 11.40 5.99
N LYS A 13 -12.68 12.71 5.95
CA LYS A 13 -11.44 13.27 5.37
C LYS A 13 -10.39 13.45 6.46
N SER A 14 -10.18 12.42 7.28
CA SER A 14 -9.30 12.42 8.45
C SER A 14 -8.01 11.64 8.17
N ASN A 15 -6.86 12.20 8.56
CA ASN A 15 -5.60 11.44 8.56
C ASN A 15 -5.56 10.41 9.69
N LYS A 16 -6.35 10.56 10.76
CA LYS A 16 -6.32 9.67 11.92
C LYS A 16 -6.73 8.25 11.51
N SER A 17 -7.86 8.07 10.84
CA SER A 17 -8.33 6.74 10.42
C SER A 17 -7.39 6.09 9.40
N ILE A 18 -6.73 6.87 8.54
CA ILE A 18 -5.67 6.39 7.64
C ILE A 18 -4.48 5.84 8.44
N ILE A 19 -4.01 6.60 9.43
CA ILE A 19 -2.88 6.20 10.28
C ILE A 19 -3.23 4.94 11.09
N ILE A 20 -4.43 4.89 11.68
CA ILE A 20 -4.93 3.74 12.44
C ILE A 20 -4.95 2.47 11.55
N ALA A 21 -5.49 2.57 10.34
CA ALA A 21 -5.54 1.44 9.41
C ALA A 21 -4.13 0.95 9.04
N ILE A 22 -3.20 1.88 8.80
CA ILE A 22 -1.80 1.54 8.50
C ILE A 22 -1.11 0.89 9.71
N GLN A 23 -1.33 1.40 10.92
CA GLN A 23 -0.78 0.81 12.14
C GLN A 23 -1.35 -0.58 12.41
N ALA A 24 -2.64 -0.80 12.18
CA ALA A 24 -3.25 -2.12 12.29
C ALA A 24 -2.67 -3.09 11.25
N PHE A 25 -2.45 -2.63 10.01
CA PHE A 25 -1.81 -3.43 8.97
C PHE A 25 -0.38 -3.83 9.35
N HIS A 26 0.41 -2.89 9.87
CA HIS A 26 1.75 -3.14 10.34
C HIS A 26 1.77 -4.16 11.48
N ALA A 27 0.84 -4.02 12.45
CA ALA A 27 0.65 -4.99 13.53
C ALA A 27 0.30 -6.39 13.01
N ALA A 28 -0.60 -6.48 12.01
CA ALA A 28 -0.95 -7.74 11.37
C ALA A 28 0.26 -8.38 10.66
N LEU A 29 1.08 -7.57 9.99
CA LEU A 29 2.28 -8.09 9.31
C LEU A 29 3.32 -8.64 10.31
N LYS A 30 3.45 -8.02 11.49
CA LYS A 30 4.35 -8.50 12.55
C LYS A 30 3.98 -9.90 13.04
N THR A 31 2.70 -10.28 13.04
CA THR A 31 2.32 -11.63 13.50
C THR A 31 2.74 -12.74 12.55
N VAL A 32 3.10 -12.41 11.30
CA VAL A 32 3.53 -13.38 10.27
C VAL A 32 4.97 -13.16 9.82
N SER A 33 5.63 -12.10 10.29
CA SER A 33 7.03 -11.82 9.98
C SER A 33 7.92 -12.52 11.01
N THR A 34 8.94 -13.21 10.52
CA THR A 34 9.97 -13.84 11.37
C THR A 34 11.09 -12.87 11.75
N GLU A 35 11.07 -11.64 11.23
CA GLU A 35 12.00 -10.58 11.61
C GLU A 35 11.56 -10.01 12.97
N GLU A 36 12.42 -10.12 13.98
CA GLU A 36 12.29 -9.41 15.26
C GLU A 36 12.48 -7.91 15.02
N ASP A 37 11.39 -7.24 14.62
CA ASP A 37 11.33 -5.79 14.59
C ASP A 37 10.89 -5.32 15.99
N ASP A 38 11.88 -5.01 16.83
CA ASP A 38 11.76 -4.64 18.25
C ASP A 38 10.99 -3.32 18.47
N ALA A 39 10.56 -2.66 17.39
CA ALA A 39 9.71 -1.47 17.48
C ALA A 39 8.32 -1.83 18.07
N PRO A 40 7.85 -1.13 19.12
CA PRO A 40 6.55 -1.42 19.71
C PRO A 40 5.42 -1.18 18.70
N SER A 41 4.56 -2.19 18.53
CA SER A 41 3.32 -2.05 17.76
C SER A 41 2.22 -1.45 18.64
N TYR A 42 1.52 -0.44 18.14
CA TYR A 42 0.39 0.17 18.85
C TYR A 42 -0.82 -0.78 18.96
N TYR A 43 -0.97 -1.71 18.01
CA TYR A 43 -2.04 -2.70 17.99
C TYR A 43 -1.48 -4.11 18.17
N LYS A 44 -2.28 -4.97 18.80
CA LYS A 44 -2.07 -6.43 18.82
C LYS A 44 -3.14 -7.07 17.95
N VAL A 45 -2.73 -7.85 16.97
CA VAL A 45 -3.64 -8.59 16.09
C VAL A 45 -3.64 -10.04 16.52
N GLU A 46 -4.79 -10.54 16.97
CA GLU A 46 -4.92 -11.91 17.45
C GLU A 46 -5.98 -12.66 16.60
N GLY A 47 -5.59 -13.81 16.09
CA GLY A 47 -6.47 -14.68 15.31
C GLY A 47 -6.50 -14.37 13.80
N SER A 48 -6.64 -15.43 13.01
CA SER A 48 -6.63 -15.39 11.54
C SER A 48 -7.76 -14.54 10.95
N ALA A 49 -8.94 -14.52 11.58
CA ALA A 49 -10.07 -13.72 11.16
C ALA A 49 -9.79 -12.20 11.24
N VAL A 50 -9.14 -11.75 12.32
CA VAL A 50 -8.79 -10.34 12.51
C VAL A 50 -7.68 -9.94 11.55
N PHE A 51 -6.66 -10.78 11.39
CA PHE A 51 -5.60 -10.59 10.40
C PHE A 51 -6.19 -10.39 9.00
N ASN A 52 -7.01 -11.33 8.52
CA ASN A 52 -7.62 -11.26 7.20
C ASN A 52 -8.50 -10.00 7.04
N GLY A 53 -9.27 -9.67 8.08
CA GLY A 53 -10.10 -8.47 8.09
C GLY A 53 -9.31 -7.17 7.98
N VAL A 54 -8.15 -7.07 8.64
CA VAL A 54 -7.25 -5.91 8.54
C VAL A 54 -6.63 -5.80 7.15
N ILE A 55 -6.14 -6.90 6.59
CA ILE A 55 -5.60 -6.92 5.22
C ILE A 55 -6.67 -6.46 4.22
N GLN A 56 -7.88 -7.04 4.31
CA GLN A 56 -9.00 -6.70 3.44
C GLN A 56 -9.41 -5.22 3.57
N LEU A 57 -9.49 -4.71 4.80
CA LEU A 57 -9.78 -3.30 5.07
C LEU A 57 -8.79 -2.38 4.33
N CYS A 58 -7.49 -2.66 4.45
CA CYS A 58 -6.46 -1.81 3.85
C CYS A 58 -6.47 -1.91 2.32
N VAL A 59 -6.55 -3.14 1.79
CA VAL A 59 -6.58 -3.40 0.35
C VAL A 59 -7.73 -2.68 -0.34
N LEU A 60 -8.91 -2.64 0.29
CA LEU A 60 -10.12 -2.07 -0.31
C LEU A 60 -10.29 -0.57 -0.04
N GLU A 61 -10.03 -0.11 1.18
CA GLU A 61 -10.50 1.20 1.64
C GLU A 61 -9.38 2.23 1.77
N LEU A 62 -8.13 1.81 2.02
CA LEU A 62 -7.04 2.74 2.31
C LEU A 62 -6.69 3.62 1.10
N GLY A 63 -6.58 3.03 -0.09
CA GLY A 63 -6.30 3.76 -1.32
C GLY A 63 -7.31 4.90 -1.58
N PRO A 64 -8.63 4.59 -1.65
CA PRO A 64 -9.67 5.60 -1.77
C PRO A 64 -9.67 6.65 -0.65
N ALA A 65 -9.48 6.24 0.60
CA ALA A 65 -9.43 7.16 1.75
C ALA A 65 -8.28 8.17 1.62
N VAL A 66 -7.08 7.71 1.26
CA VAL A 66 -5.90 8.57 1.04
C VAL A 66 -6.17 9.57 -0.09
N ARG A 67 -6.73 9.13 -1.22
CA ARG A 67 -7.05 10.04 -2.33
C ARG A 67 -8.08 11.10 -1.91
N ARG A 68 -9.12 10.70 -1.16
CA ARG A 68 -10.15 11.60 -0.62
C ARG A 68 -9.56 12.62 0.35
N PHE A 69 -8.67 12.19 1.25
CA PHE A 69 -7.99 13.05 2.20
C PHE A 69 -7.12 14.10 1.52
N LEU A 70 -6.39 13.70 0.47
CA LEU A 70 -5.54 14.57 -0.34
C LEU A 70 -6.33 15.45 -1.33
N GLY A 71 -7.62 15.19 -1.53
CA GLY A 71 -8.44 15.92 -2.51
C GLY A 71 -8.12 15.55 -3.97
N LEU A 72 -7.52 14.38 -4.21
CA LEU A 72 -7.12 13.95 -5.54
C LEU A 72 -8.32 13.35 -6.30
N LYS A 73 -8.76 14.03 -7.36
CA LYS A 73 -9.78 13.50 -8.28
C LYS A 73 -9.28 12.24 -9.01
N LYS A 74 -10.20 11.40 -9.47
CA LYS A 74 -9.89 10.26 -10.35
C LYS A 74 -9.24 10.80 -11.64
N GLY A 75 -8.13 10.20 -12.05
CA GLY A 75 -7.37 10.67 -13.22
C GLY A 75 -6.51 11.93 -13.02
N SER A 76 -6.48 12.52 -11.82
CA SER A 76 -5.59 13.66 -11.53
C SER A 76 -4.12 13.26 -11.73
N LYS A 77 -3.39 14.06 -12.53
CA LYS A 77 -1.93 13.99 -12.67
C LYS A 77 -1.18 14.74 -11.56
N GLN A 78 -1.90 15.40 -10.65
CA GLN A 78 -1.29 16.17 -9.57
C GLN A 78 -0.42 15.26 -8.70
N PRO A 79 0.89 15.55 -8.56
CA PRO A 79 1.76 14.76 -7.71
C PRO A 79 1.30 14.85 -6.24
N PRO A 80 1.20 13.71 -5.53
CA PRO A 80 0.73 13.69 -4.14
C PRO A 80 1.55 14.59 -3.21
N HIS A 81 2.86 14.67 -3.40
CA HIS A 81 3.74 15.53 -2.59
C HIS A 81 3.47 17.03 -2.73
N LYS A 82 2.80 17.48 -3.81
CA LYS A 82 2.37 18.88 -3.97
C LYS A 82 1.10 19.20 -3.17
N CYS A 83 0.43 18.20 -2.60
CA CYS A 83 -0.74 18.41 -1.75
C CYS A 83 -0.31 18.82 -0.33
N LYS A 84 -0.74 19.99 0.17
CA LYS A 84 -0.40 20.46 1.54
C LYS A 84 -0.68 19.43 2.63
N ARG A 85 -1.72 18.62 2.47
CA ARG A 85 -2.13 17.56 3.43
C ARG A 85 -1.23 16.33 3.39
N PHE A 86 -0.44 16.12 2.34
CA PHE A 86 0.40 14.94 2.16
C PHE A 86 1.40 14.74 3.30
N VAL A 87 1.96 15.83 3.82
CA VAL A 87 2.91 15.80 4.95
C VAL A 87 2.31 15.06 6.16
N LYS A 88 0.98 15.15 6.38
CA LYS A 88 0.28 14.52 7.51
C LYS A 88 0.19 13.00 7.42
N VAL A 89 0.39 12.41 6.24
CA VAL A 89 0.29 10.95 6.00
C VAL A 89 1.55 10.36 5.36
N LYS A 90 2.51 11.20 4.97
CA LYS A 90 3.72 10.79 4.23
C LYS A 90 4.49 9.66 4.92
N ASN A 91 4.78 9.81 6.21
CA ASN A 91 5.59 8.81 6.93
C ASN A 91 4.82 7.50 7.14
N ALA A 92 3.52 7.58 7.44
CA ALA A 92 2.67 6.40 7.56
C ALA A 92 2.59 5.64 6.22
N LEU A 93 2.38 6.35 5.11
CA LEU A 93 2.39 5.75 3.76
C LEU A 93 3.74 5.14 3.41
N LYS A 94 4.85 5.79 3.78
CA LYS A 94 6.20 5.25 3.60
C LYS A 94 6.33 3.89 4.30
N SER A 95 5.93 3.81 5.57
CA SER A 95 5.93 2.56 6.32
C SER A 95 5.02 1.51 5.67
N TYR A 96 3.81 1.91 5.28
CA TYR A 96 2.85 1.03 4.63
C TYR A 96 3.38 0.38 3.35
N PHE A 97 4.07 1.15 2.50
CA PHE A 97 4.66 0.58 1.29
C PHE A 97 5.87 -0.33 1.57
N ALA A 98 6.61 -0.09 2.65
CA ALA A 98 7.63 -1.01 3.11
C ALA A 98 7.01 -2.32 3.62
N ASP A 99 5.89 -2.24 4.35
CA ASP A 99 5.13 -3.40 4.80
C ASP A 99 4.55 -4.19 3.62
N ILE A 100 4.01 -3.52 2.59
CA ILE A 100 3.58 -4.19 1.34
C ILE A 100 4.76 -4.91 0.68
N LEU A 101 5.94 -4.28 0.62
CA LEU A 101 7.12 -4.91 0.04
C LEU A 101 7.50 -6.17 0.81
N LYS A 102 7.56 -6.10 2.14
CA LYS A 102 7.83 -7.26 3.02
C LYS A 102 6.80 -8.37 2.81
N LEU A 103 5.50 -8.02 2.78
CA LEU A 103 4.43 -8.98 2.55
C LEU A 103 4.54 -9.63 1.15
N LEU A 104 4.81 -8.84 0.12
CA LEU A 104 5.04 -9.37 -1.23
C LEU A 104 6.25 -10.28 -1.28
N LEU A 105 7.31 -10.05 -0.48
CA LEU A 105 8.49 -10.92 -0.38
C LEU A 105 8.16 -12.27 0.27
N GLY A 106 7.38 -12.27 1.35
CA GLY A 106 7.08 -13.47 2.14
C GLY A 106 5.92 -14.33 1.62
N VAL A 107 4.97 -13.75 0.88
CA VAL A 107 3.79 -14.49 0.40
C VAL A 107 4.09 -15.27 -0.88
N THR A 108 3.79 -16.57 -0.86
CA THR A 108 3.84 -17.47 -2.03
C THR A 108 2.47 -17.73 -2.67
N SER A 109 1.37 -17.47 -1.96
CA SER A 109 0.02 -17.69 -2.48
C SER A 109 -0.34 -16.73 -3.61
N THR A 110 -0.63 -17.29 -4.80
CA THR A 110 -1.02 -16.56 -6.01
C THR A 110 -2.24 -15.66 -5.82
N ASN A 111 -3.23 -16.10 -5.04
CA ASN A 111 -4.43 -15.33 -4.75
C ASN A 111 -4.09 -14.07 -3.95
N ILE A 112 -3.26 -14.20 -2.92
CA ILE A 112 -2.85 -13.07 -2.08
C ILE A 112 -1.96 -12.12 -2.88
N GLN A 113 -0.98 -12.64 -3.63
CA GLN A 113 -0.16 -11.83 -4.53
C GLN A 113 -1.01 -11.03 -5.52
N THR A 114 -2.00 -11.66 -6.15
CA THR A 114 -2.92 -11.01 -7.09
C THR A 114 -3.66 -9.84 -6.44
N VAL A 115 -4.19 -10.04 -5.23
CA VAL A 115 -4.89 -8.98 -4.49
C VAL A 115 -3.96 -7.83 -4.13
N LEU A 116 -2.75 -8.13 -3.63
CA LEU A 116 -1.75 -7.12 -3.29
C LEU A 116 -1.26 -6.34 -4.50
N LEU A 117 -1.05 -7.00 -5.64
CA LEU A 117 -0.65 -6.35 -6.88
C LEU A 117 -1.75 -5.44 -7.44
N LYS A 118 -3.02 -5.85 -7.39
CA LYS A 118 -4.15 -4.97 -7.77
C LYS A 118 -4.21 -3.72 -6.89
N HIS A 119 -4.00 -3.89 -5.59
CA HIS A 119 -3.95 -2.78 -4.64
C HIS A 119 -2.75 -1.86 -4.88
N LEU A 120 -1.56 -2.42 -5.07
CA LEU A 120 -0.34 -1.68 -5.38
C LEU A 120 -0.47 -0.90 -6.69
N HIS A 121 -1.04 -1.52 -7.73
CA HIS A 121 -1.33 -0.87 -9.00
C HIS A 121 -2.23 0.35 -8.81
N TYR A 122 -3.30 0.24 -8.00
CA TYR A 122 -4.18 1.35 -7.68
C TYR A 122 -3.44 2.49 -6.96
N MET A 123 -2.57 2.15 -6.00
CA MET A 123 -1.81 3.12 -5.19
C MET A 123 -0.52 3.61 -5.83
N SER A 124 -0.16 3.13 -7.02
CA SER A 124 1.08 3.45 -7.75
C SER A 124 1.41 4.94 -7.82
N ASN A 125 0.40 5.81 -8.05
CA ASN A 125 0.61 7.27 -8.13
C ASN A 125 1.21 7.89 -6.84
N LEU A 126 1.08 7.22 -5.69
CA LEU A 126 1.66 7.65 -4.42
C LEU A 126 3.16 7.32 -4.33
N LEU A 127 3.62 6.28 -5.02
CA LEU A 127 5.00 5.80 -4.98
C LEU A 127 6.00 6.81 -5.56
N VAL A 128 5.55 7.69 -6.47
CA VAL A 128 6.37 8.80 -7.00
C VAL A 128 7.01 9.64 -5.89
N SER A 129 6.38 9.73 -4.72
CA SER A 129 6.88 10.49 -3.58
C SER A 129 7.90 9.72 -2.70
N PHE A 130 8.24 8.49 -3.06
CA PHE A 130 9.06 7.56 -2.27
C PHE A 130 10.07 6.77 -3.15
N PRO A 131 11.09 7.43 -3.73
CA PRO A 131 11.98 6.82 -4.74
C PRO A 131 12.71 5.56 -4.24
N ASN A 132 13.22 5.57 -2.99
CA ASN A 132 13.95 4.42 -2.45
C ASN A 132 13.06 3.17 -2.31
N ILE A 133 11.84 3.33 -1.81
CA ILE A 133 10.88 2.23 -1.69
C ILE A 133 10.42 1.78 -3.07
N THR A 134 10.19 2.73 -3.97
CA THR A 134 9.80 2.45 -5.36
C THR A 134 10.82 1.58 -6.06
N LYS A 135 12.12 1.89 -5.92
CA LYS A 135 13.21 1.08 -6.48
C LYS A 135 13.15 -0.38 -5.99
N SER A 136 12.98 -0.58 -4.70
CA SER A 136 12.88 -1.92 -4.12
C SER A 136 11.62 -2.67 -4.55
N LEU A 137 10.47 -1.98 -4.63
CA LEU A 137 9.23 -2.55 -5.16
C LEU A 137 9.37 -2.95 -6.63
N VAL A 138 9.95 -2.10 -7.48
CA VAL A 138 10.17 -2.42 -8.90
C VAL A 138 11.07 -3.65 -9.03
N LYS A 139 12.15 -3.76 -8.23
CA LYS A 139 12.99 -4.97 -8.22
C LYS A 139 12.18 -6.22 -7.88
N ARG A 140 11.31 -6.17 -6.86
CA ARG A 140 10.42 -7.30 -6.52
C ARG A 140 9.43 -7.61 -7.64
N LEU A 141 8.83 -6.59 -8.24
CA LEU A 141 7.88 -6.75 -9.35
C LEU A 141 8.53 -7.41 -10.57
N VAL A 142 9.77 -7.07 -10.90
CA VAL A 142 10.52 -7.71 -11.99
C VAL A 142 10.70 -9.20 -11.72
N GLY A 143 11.01 -9.58 -10.48
CA GLY A 143 11.06 -11.00 -10.08
C GLY A 143 9.72 -11.70 -10.30
N LEU A 144 8.62 -11.12 -9.78
CA LEU A 144 7.27 -11.68 -9.96
C LEU A 144 6.83 -11.76 -11.43
N TRP A 145 7.25 -10.81 -12.27
CA TRP A 145 7.00 -10.85 -13.71
C TRP A 145 7.77 -11.97 -14.42
N GLY A 146 8.99 -12.27 -13.97
CA GLY A 146 9.82 -13.33 -14.52
C GLY A 146 9.40 -14.74 -14.09
N THR A 147 8.94 -14.91 -12.85
CA THR A 147 8.80 -16.24 -12.23
C THR A 147 7.41 -16.54 -11.62
N GLY A 148 6.50 -15.58 -11.58
CA GLY A 148 5.16 -15.80 -11.00
C GLY A 148 4.24 -16.61 -11.93
N ASP A 149 3.03 -16.90 -11.46
CA ASP A 149 1.97 -17.48 -12.31
C ASP A 149 1.45 -16.45 -13.32
N ASP A 150 0.79 -16.89 -14.39
CA ASP A 150 0.32 -16.04 -15.50
C ASP A 150 -0.38 -14.75 -15.05
N THR A 151 -1.34 -14.86 -14.12
CA THR A 151 -2.07 -13.69 -13.61
C THR A 151 -1.15 -12.74 -12.82
N VAL A 152 -0.25 -13.29 -11.99
CA VAL A 152 0.71 -12.52 -11.19
C VAL A 152 1.70 -11.81 -12.10
N ARG A 153 2.19 -12.47 -13.16
CA ARG A 153 3.12 -11.89 -14.12
C ARG A 153 2.52 -10.69 -14.84
N VAL A 154 1.28 -10.83 -15.33
CA VAL A 154 0.55 -9.74 -16.01
C VAL A 154 0.34 -8.55 -15.07
N LEU A 155 -0.09 -8.80 -13.83
CA LEU A 155 -0.31 -7.73 -12.85
C LEU A 155 1.00 -7.05 -12.42
N ALA A 156 2.09 -7.82 -12.27
CA ALA A 156 3.40 -7.29 -11.96
C ALA A 156 3.90 -6.38 -13.09
N PHE A 157 3.72 -6.80 -14.34
CA PHE A 157 4.02 -5.97 -15.52
C PHE A 157 3.21 -4.66 -15.52
N PHE A 158 1.90 -4.70 -15.27
CA PHE A 158 1.09 -3.49 -15.17
C PHE A 158 1.55 -2.56 -14.04
N CYS A 159 1.96 -3.09 -12.89
CA CYS A 159 2.54 -2.28 -11.83
C CYS A 159 3.83 -1.59 -12.29
N ILE A 160 4.75 -2.33 -12.92
CA ILE A 160 6.01 -1.78 -13.45
C ILE A 160 5.72 -0.66 -14.43
N LEU A 161 4.93 -0.95 -15.47
CA LEU A 161 4.57 0.01 -16.52
C LEU A 161 3.95 1.29 -15.92
N ARG A 162 3.05 1.13 -14.95
CA ARG A 162 2.36 2.26 -14.31
C ARG A 162 3.31 3.10 -13.45
N ILE A 163 4.24 2.48 -12.74
CA ILE A 163 5.20 3.17 -11.88
C ILE A 163 6.23 3.91 -12.73
N THR A 164 6.81 3.26 -13.75
CA THR A 164 7.89 3.85 -14.57
C THR A 164 7.38 4.97 -15.48
N SER A 165 6.19 4.82 -16.07
CA SER A 165 5.59 5.89 -16.89
C SER A 165 5.35 7.19 -16.11
N GLN A 166 4.97 7.09 -14.84
CA GLN A 166 4.77 8.25 -13.97
C GLN A 166 6.09 8.93 -13.58
N GLN A 167 7.16 8.17 -13.38
CA GLN A 167 8.49 8.72 -13.10
C GLN A 167 9.03 9.50 -14.30
N MET A 168 8.82 8.98 -15.51
CA MET A 168 9.28 9.66 -16.74
C MET A 168 8.58 11.02 -16.92
N SER A 169 7.26 11.08 -16.71
CA SER A 169 6.52 12.35 -16.82
C SER A 169 6.95 13.44 -15.83
N MET A 170 7.67 13.08 -14.75
CA MET A 170 8.19 14.05 -13.78
C MET A 170 9.54 14.63 -14.17
N LEU A 171 10.31 13.94 -15.03
CA LEU A 171 11.60 14.41 -15.53
C LEU A 171 11.44 15.40 -16.69
N ASP A 172 10.28 15.35 -17.37
CA ASP A 172 9.95 16.22 -18.51
C ASP A 172 9.34 17.58 -18.08
N THR A 173 9.33 17.93 -16.78
CA THR A 173 8.80 19.20 -16.23
C THR A 173 9.85 19.94 -15.42
#